data_AF-A0A2H0BUI8-F1
#
_entry.id   AF-A0A2H0BUI8-F1
#
_cell.length_a   1.000
_cell.length_b   1.000
_cell.length_c   1.000
_cell.angle_alpha   90.00
_cell.angle_beta   90.00
_cell.angle_gamma   90.00
#
_symmetry.space_group_name_H-M   'P 1'
#
loop_
_entity.id
_entity.type
_entity.pdbx_description
1 polymer ?
#
loop_
_entity_poly.entity_id
_entity_poly.type
_entity_poly.pdbx_seq_one_letter_code
_entity_poly.pdbx_strand_id
1 'polypeptide(L)'
;MNIIKKGFTLIELLIVIALIGVLAVALISAINPVEQTRKANDTSRKTAASEMLNAIERFQATFLCYPWDYVVATKTCGTGTVPTTMTDADLKTALTTTSKELKPEFFSRGIVMSSGTNALAISKDTDDLVHICFVP
;
A
#
# COMPACT_ATOMS: atom_id res chain seq x y z
N MET A 1 46.29 27.78 32.06
CA MET A 1 44.87 27.95 32.44
C MET A 1 44.30 26.55 32.69
N ASN A 2 44.31 26.08 33.93
CA ASN A 2 43.83 24.74 34.25
C ASN A 2 42.30 24.75 34.34
N ILE A 3 41.65 24.07 33.41
CA ILE A 3 40.21 23.84 33.43
C ILE A 3 39.95 22.70 34.41
N ILE A 4 39.45 23.01 35.60
CA ILE A 4 39.02 21.99 36.58
C ILE A 4 37.81 21.28 35.98
N LYS A 5 37.99 20.05 35.48
CA LYS A 5 36.88 19.21 35.02
C LYS A 5 36.08 18.75 36.25
N LYS A 6 34.91 19.35 36.48
CA LYS A 6 33.93 18.84 37.45
C LYS A 6 33.40 17.50 36.95
N GLY A 7 33.69 16.43 37.69
CA GLY A 7 33.15 15.10 37.42
C GLY A 7 31.67 15.02 37.80
N PHE A 8 30.93 14.19 37.08
CA PHE A 8 29.56 13.83 37.42
C PHE A 8 29.55 12.98 38.69
N THR A 9 28.62 13.23 39.62
CA THR A 9 28.42 12.34 40.77
C THR A 9 27.64 11.09 40.33
N LEU A 10 27.91 9.95 40.98
CA LEU A 10 27.18 8.70 40.70
C LEU A 10 25.68 8.85 40.98
N ILE A 11 25.31 9.65 41.98
CA ILE A 11 23.91 9.90 42.32
C ILE A 11 23.19 10.72 41.26
N GLU A 12 23.86 11.73 40.67
CA GLU A 12 23.30 12.51 39.56
C GLU A 12 22.99 11.63 38.36
N LEU A 13 23.86 10.66 38.03
CA LEU A 13 23.59 9.75 36.92
C LEU A 13 22.47 8.76 37.23
N LEU A 14 22.36 8.29 38.48
CA LEU A 14 21.31 7.37 38.92
C LEU A 14 19.91 7.98 38.86
N ILE A 15 19.75 9.23 39.32
CA ILE A 15 18.43 9.89 39.26
C ILE A 15 18.01 10.17 37.82
N VAL A 16 18.95 10.43 36.91
CA VAL A 16 18.67 10.74 35.51
C VAL A 16 18.16 9.50 34.78
N ILE A 17 18.81 8.34 34.95
CA ILE A 17 18.32 7.10 34.31
C ILE A 17 16.96 6.67 34.88
N ALA A 18 16.70 6.92 36.17
CA ALA A 18 15.41 6.66 36.78
C ALA A 18 14.32 7.57 36.19
N LEU A 19 14.60 8.87 36.05
CA LEU A 19 13.69 9.85 35.44
C LEU A 19 13.40 9.55 33.98
N ILE A 20 14.43 9.24 33.18
CA ILE A 20 14.27 8.87 31.77
C ILE A 20 13.42 7.61 31.64
N GLY A 21 13.61 6.62 32.51
CA GLY A 21 12.80 5.40 32.53
C GLY A 21 11.31 5.67 32.75
N VAL A 22 10.96 6.51 33.73
CA VAL A 22 9.55 6.85 34.03
C VAL A 22 8.92 7.65 32.89
N LEU A 23 9.63 8.65 32.34
CA LEU A 23 9.12 9.46 31.24
C LEU A 23 8.91 8.65 29.96
N ALA A 24 9.79 7.68 29.67
CA ALA A 24 9.68 6.82 28.50
C ALA A 24 8.41 5.95 28.54
N VAL A 25 8.10 5.33 29.68
CA VAL A 25 6.88 4.51 29.84
C VAL A 25 5.61 5.38 29.75
N ALA A 26 5.62 6.56 30.37
CA ALA A 26 4.49 7.49 30.29
C ALA A 26 4.20 7.92 28.85
N LEU A 27 5.25 8.17 28.05
CA LEU A 27 5.11 8.58 26.65
C LEU A 27 4.52 7.46 25.77
N ILE A 28 4.99 6.22 25.93
CA ILE A 28 4.48 5.06 25.18
C ILE A 28 3.02 4.77 25.56
N SER A 29 2.64 4.98 26.83
CA SER A 29 1.25 4.85 27.26
C SER A 29 0.33 5.93 26.66
N ALA A 30 0.84 7.16 26.51
CA ALA A 30 0.09 8.27 25.94
C ALA A 30 -0.18 8.13 24.43
N ILE A 31 0.69 7.44 23.69
CA ILE A 31 0.50 7.16 22.26
C ILE A 31 0.01 5.73 22.12
N ASN A 32 -1.27 5.52 21.80
CA ASN A 32 -1.79 4.17 21.51
C ASN A 32 -1.07 3.59 20.26
N PRO A 33 -0.07 2.70 20.43
CA PRO A 33 0.79 2.31 19.32
C PRO A 33 0.04 1.40 18.35
N VAL A 34 -0.93 0.64 18.86
CA VAL A 34 -1.78 -0.27 18.08
C VAL A 34 -2.63 0.52 17.10
N GLU A 35 -3.29 1.59 17.56
CA GLU A 35 -4.10 2.44 16.69
C GLU A 35 -3.25 3.19 15.65
N GLN A 36 -2.03 3.61 16.01
CA GLN A 36 -1.13 4.21 15.02
C GLN A 36 -0.71 3.22 13.93
N THR A 37 -0.41 1.96 14.28
CA THR A 37 -0.10 0.92 13.29
C THR A 37 -1.31 0.63 12.40
N ARG A 38 -2.53 0.53 12.96
CA ARG A 38 -3.76 0.34 12.16
C ARG A 38 -3.98 1.49 11.19
N LYS A 39 -3.87 2.74 11.66
CA LYS A 39 -3.98 3.94 10.82
C LYS A 39 -2.92 3.98 9.71
N ALA A 40 -1.69 3.57 9.99
CA ALA A 40 -0.63 3.49 8.99
C ALA A 40 -0.96 2.46 7.90
N ASN A 41 -1.49 1.29 8.28
CA ASN A 41 -1.93 0.26 7.33
C ASN A 41 -3.10 0.73 6.46
N ASP A 42 -4.11 1.39 7.05
CA ASP A 42 -5.25 1.94 6.31
C ASP A 42 -4.81 3.03 5.34
N THR A 43 -3.88 3.89 5.76
CA THR A 43 -3.27 4.90 4.88
C THR A 43 -2.52 4.23 3.73
N SER A 44 -1.72 3.19 4.00
CA SER A 44 -1.01 2.44 2.97
C SER A 44 -1.96 1.78 1.96
N ARG A 45 -3.10 1.24 2.42
CA ARG A 45 -4.13 0.65 1.55
C ARG A 45 -4.82 1.69 0.69
N LYS A 46 -5.16 2.85 1.27
CA LYS A 46 -5.74 3.98 0.52
C LYS A 46 -4.80 4.49 -0.57
N THR A 47 -3.52 4.65 -0.26
CA THR A 47 -2.51 5.06 -1.26
C THR A 47 -2.37 4.01 -2.36
N ALA A 48 -2.34 2.72 -2.02
CA ALA A 48 -2.29 1.64 -3.01
C ALA A 48 -3.53 1.65 -3.91
N ALA A 49 -4.73 1.87 -3.36
CA ALA A 49 -5.95 2.00 -4.15
C ALA A 49 -5.86 3.17 -5.15
N SER A 50 -5.39 4.33 -4.72
CA SER A 50 -5.19 5.48 -5.60
C SER A 50 -4.13 5.22 -6.68
N GLU A 51 -3.01 4.58 -6.36
CA GLU A 51 -1.99 4.21 -7.36
C GLU A 51 -2.54 3.25 -8.42
N MET A 52 -3.33 2.26 -7.99
CA MET A 52 -3.96 1.31 -8.89
C MET A 52 -4.96 1.98 -9.83
N LEU A 53 -5.85 2.83 -9.31
CA LEU A 53 -6.82 3.56 -10.13
C LEU A 53 -6.10 4.40 -11.21
N ASN A 54 -5.09 5.17 -10.81
CA ASN A 54 -4.31 5.98 -11.75
C ASN A 54 -3.60 5.13 -12.82
N ALA A 55 -3.12 3.93 -12.47
CA ALA A 55 -2.48 3.03 -13.42
C ALA A 55 -3.49 2.47 -14.44
N ILE A 56 -4.70 2.14 -14.00
CA ILE A 56 -5.79 1.68 -14.86
C ILE A 56 -6.22 2.79 -15.83
N GLU A 57 -6.38 4.02 -15.33
CA GLU A 57 -6.74 5.18 -16.17
C GLU A 57 -5.64 5.49 -17.21
N ARG A 58 -4.36 5.44 -16.84
CA ARG A 58 -3.25 5.62 -17.78
C ARG A 58 -3.17 4.50 -18.82
N PHE A 59 -3.47 3.27 -18.40
CA PHE A 59 -3.59 2.15 -19.32
C PHE A 59 -4.68 2.41 -20.36
N GLN A 60 -5.87 2.82 -19.91
CA GLN A 60 -6.98 3.14 -20.80
C GLN A 60 -6.66 4.29 -21.76
N ALA A 61 -5.98 5.34 -21.28
CA ALA A 61 -5.54 6.44 -22.13
C ALA A 61 -4.57 6.01 -23.24
N THR A 62 -3.78 4.95 -23.01
CA THR A 62 -2.77 4.47 -23.95
C THR A 62 -3.32 3.42 -24.92
N PHE A 63 -4.08 2.45 -24.40
CA PHE A 63 -4.56 1.30 -25.17
C PHE A 63 -6.01 1.44 -25.63
N LEU A 64 -6.73 2.49 -25.21
CA LEU A 64 -8.15 2.74 -25.51
C LEU A 64 -9.10 1.65 -25.00
N CYS A 65 -8.64 0.82 -24.08
CA CYS A 65 -9.44 -0.17 -23.37
C CYS A 65 -8.92 -0.38 -21.97
N TYR A 66 -9.73 -0.97 -21.10
CA TYR A 66 -9.30 -1.28 -19.76
C TYR A 66 -8.40 -2.53 -19.72
N PRO A 67 -7.57 -2.68 -18.66
CA PRO A 67 -6.69 -3.83 -18.51
C PRO A 67 -7.42 -5.18 -18.58
N TRP A 68 -8.70 -5.26 -18.18
CA TRP A 68 -9.49 -6.49 -18.24
C TRP A 68 -10.00 -6.88 -19.62
N ASP A 69 -10.02 -5.93 -20.54
CA ASP A 69 -10.36 -6.16 -21.94
C ASP A 69 -9.10 -6.42 -22.79
N TYR A 70 -7.92 -6.25 -22.20
CA TYR A 70 -6.66 -6.40 -22.91
C TYR A 70 -6.21 -7.87 -22.98
N VAL A 71 -6.13 -8.39 -24.20
CA VAL A 71 -5.64 -9.75 -24.45
C VAL A 71 -4.13 -9.71 -24.68
N VAL A 72 -3.37 -10.17 -23.68
CA VAL A 72 -1.88 -10.14 -23.70
C VAL A 72 -1.31 -10.87 -24.91
N ALA A 73 -1.92 -12.00 -25.30
CA ALA A 73 -1.44 -12.85 -26.39
C ALA A 73 -1.50 -12.16 -27.77
N THR A 74 -2.57 -11.40 -28.03
CA THR A 74 -2.80 -10.72 -29.32
C THR A 74 -2.42 -9.25 -29.30
N LYS A 75 -2.12 -8.68 -28.12
CA LYS A 75 -1.87 -7.25 -27.90
C LYS A 75 -2.98 -6.35 -28.44
N THR A 76 -4.21 -6.82 -28.32
CA THR A 76 -5.40 -6.09 -28.78
C THR A 76 -6.40 -5.99 -27.64
N CYS A 77 -7.18 -4.92 -27.67
CA CYS A 77 -8.41 -4.83 -26.89
C CYS A 77 -9.42 -5.81 -27.49
N GLY A 78 -9.95 -6.72 -26.67
CA GLY A 78 -10.96 -7.69 -27.09
C GLY A 78 -12.26 -6.99 -27.47
N THR A 79 -12.86 -7.36 -28.59
CA THR A 79 -14.17 -6.86 -29.06
C THR A 79 -15.33 -7.82 -28.73
N GLY A 80 -15.15 -8.77 -27.81
CA GLY A 80 -16.18 -9.75 -27.46
C GLY A 80 -15.98 -10.36 -26.07
N THR A 81 -17.10 -10.61 -25.39
CA THR A 81 -17.24 -11.19 -24.03
C THR A 81 -15.98 -11.06 -23.18
N VAL A 82 -15.87 -9.91 -22.53
CA VAL A 82 -14.96 -9.70 -21.39
C VAL A 82 -15.00 -10.95 -20.53
N PRO A 83 -13.86 -11.60 -20.22
CA PRO A 83 -13.84 -12.64 -19.21
C PRO A 83 -14.45 -12.04 -17.96
N THR A 84 -15.63 -12.51 -17.55
CA THR A 84 -16.32 -12.03 -16.33
C THR A 84 -15.48 -12.26 -15.07
N THR A 85 -14.39 -13.00 -15.22
CA THR A 85 -13.32 -13.20 -14.25
C THR A 85 -11.99 -13.02 -14.97
N MET A 86 -11.43 -11.81 -14.93
CA MET A 86 -10.00 -11.66 -15.15
C MET A 86 -9.27 -12.31 -13.98
N THR A 87 -8.32 -13.19 -14.26
CA THR A 87 -7.46 -13.71 -13.20
C THR A 87 -6.49 -12.62 -12.75
N ASP A 88 -6.09 -12.63 -11.48
CA ASP A 88 -5.10 -11.68 -10.94
C ASP A 88 -3.78 -11.66 -11.75
N ALA A 89 -3.48 -12.74 -12.46
CA ALA A 89 -2.30 -12.86 -13.31
C ALA A 89 -2.38 -11.99 -14.57
N ASP A 90 -3.56 -11.87 -15.18
CA ASP A 90 -3.73 -11.12 -16.43
C ASP A 90 -3.68 -9.61 -16.16
N LEU A 91 -4.37 -9.16 -15.11
CA LEU A 91 -4.31 -7.77 -14.64
C LEU A 91 -2.88 -7.37 -14.27
N LYS A 92 -2.17 -8.23 -13.54
CA LYS A 92 -0.76 -8.02 -13.20
C LYS A 92 0.09 -7.89 -14.46
N THR A 93 -0.10 -8.77 -15.45
CA THR A 93 0.71 -8.76 -16.67
C THR A 93 0.44 -7.51 -17.53
N ALA A 94 -0.82 -7.09 -17.63
CA ALA A 94 -1.20 -5.87 -18.35
C ALA A 94 -0.59 -4.61 -17.71
N LEU A 95 -0.64 -4.48 -16.38
CA LEU A 95 -0.18 -3.28 -15.67
C LEU A 95 1.33 -3.24 -15.40
N THR A 96 2.00 -4.39 -15.30
CA THR A 96 3.44 -4.44 -14.98
C THR A 96 4.34 -4.69 -16.19
N THR A 97 3.90 -5.53 -17.12
CA THR A 97 4.76 -6.02 -18.21
C THR A 97 4.43 -5.37 -19.54
N THR A 98 3.14 -5.15 -19.82
CA THR A 98 2.69 -4.52 -21.06
C THR A 98 2.83 -3.00 -21.00
N SER A 99 2.12 -2.37 -20.06
CA SER A 99 2.08 -0.91 -19.94
C SER A 99 3.19 -0.35 -19.03
N LYS A 100 3.68 -1.17 -18.09
CA LYS A 100 4.69 -0.77 -17.07
C LYS A 100 4.24 0.40 -16.19
N GLU A 101 2.93 0.57 -16.02
CA GLU A 101 2.35 1.60 -15.13
C GLU A 101 2.59 1.29 -13.65
N LEU A 102 2.74 0.00 -13.31
CA LEU A 102 3.01 -0.44 -11.94
C LEU A 102 4.26 -1.33 -11.87
N LYS A 103 4.98 -1.25 -10.74
CA LYS A 103 6.08 -2.16 -10.45
C LYS A 103 5.54 -3.57 -10.14
N PRO A 104 6.24 -4.65 -10.55
CA PRO A 104 5.86 -6.02 -10.20
C PRO A 104 5.68 -6.26 -8.69
N GLU A 105 6.48 -5.54 -7.89
CA GLU A 105 6.45 -5.56 -6.43
C GLU A 105 5.09 -5.15 -5.84
N PHE A 106 4.34 -4.30 -6.55
CA PHE A 106 3.04 -3.83 -6.10
C PHE A 106 2.06 -4.99 -5.89
N PHE A 107 2.07 -5.96 -6.81
CA PHE A 107 1.26 -7.17 -6.73
C PHE A 107 1.87 -8.22 -5.79
N SER A 108 3.19 -8.17 -5.56
CA SER A 108 3.90 -9.06 -4.63
C SER A 108 3.56 -8.77 -3.16
N ARG A 109 3.13 -7.55 -2.84
CA ARG A 109 2.72 -7.14 -1.48
C ARG A 109 1.41 -7.76 -1.00
N GLY A 110 0.71 -8.52 -1.86
CA GLY A 110 -0.57 -9.17 -1.50
C GLY A 110 -1.71 -8.17 -1.23
N ILE A 111 -1.54 -6.91 -1.64
CA ILE A 111 -2.51 -5.84 -1.38
C ILE A 111 -3.66 -5.88 -2.41
N VAL A 112 -3.45 -6.49 -3.59
CA VAL A 112 -4.44 -6.55 -4.67
C VAL A 112 -4.68 -7.99 -5.04
N MET A 113 -5.94 -8.45 -4.88
CA MET A 113 -6.37 -9.81 -5.22
C MET A 113 -7.84 -9.78 -5.65
N SER A 114 -8.20 -10.56 -6.67
CA SER A 114 -9.56 -10.79 -7.14
C SER A 114 -10.35 -11.69 -6.20
N SER A 115 -9.65 -12.41 -5.31
CA SER A 115 -10.24 -13.20 -4.24
C SER A 115 -9.29 -13.31 -3.05
N GLY A 116 -9.67 -12.76 -1.89
CA GLY A 116 -8.90 -12.86 -0.65
C GLY A 116 -9.43 -11.93 0.45
N THR A 117 -9.14 -12.26 1.71
CA THR A 117 -9.37 -11.37 2.87
C THR A 117 -8.20 -10.41 3.02
N ASN A 118 -8.44 -9.21 3.56
CA ASN A 118 -7.43 -8.17 3.78
C ASN A 118 -6.77 -7.57 2.52
N ALA A 119 -7.43 -7.66 1.37
CA ALA A 119 -6.94 -7.17 0.07
C ALA A 119 -7.88 -6.12 -0.55
N LEU A 120 -7.37 -5.41 -1.55
CA LEU A 120 -8.15 -4.54 -2.44
C LEU A 120 -8.70 -5.40 -3.57
N ALA A 121 -10.03 -5.47 -3.65
CA ALA A 121 -10.75 -6.03 -4.77
C ALA A 121 -11.02 -4.93 -5.81
N ILE A 122 -10.89 -5.28 -7.08
CA ILE A 122 -11.14 -4.40 -8.21
C ILE A 122 -12.33 -4.99 -8.96
N SER A 123 -13.38 -4.20 -9.11
CA SER A 123 -14.57 -4.58 -9.87
C SER A 123 -14.95 -3.46 -10.83
N LYS A 124 -15.75 -3.81 -11.84
CA LYS A 124 -16.34 -2.85 -12.76
C LYS A 124 -17.86 -2.97 -12.74
N ASP A 125 -18.54 -1.86 -12.98
CA ASP A 125 -19.99 -1.88 -13.25
C ASP A 125 -20.26 -2.04 -14.77
N THR A 126 -21.54 -2.08 -15.12
CA THR A 126 -22.07 -2.18 -16.48
C THR A 126 -21.72 -0.94 -17.32
N ASP A 127 -21.51 0.21 -16.68
CA ASP A 127 -21.12 1.48 -17.31
C ASP A 127 -19.59 1.66 -17.41
N ASP A 128 -18.81 0.59 -17.23
CA ASP A 128 -17.34 0.59 -17.21
C ASP A 128 -16.72 1.58 -16.20
N LEU A 129 -17.44 1.82 -15.11
CA LEU A 129 -16.92 2.50 -13.93
C LEU A 129 -16.07 1.53 -13.11
N VAL A 130 -14.87 1.97 -12.73
CA VAL A 130 -13.91 1.18 -11.96
C VAL A 130 -14.10 1.42 -10.47
N HIS A 131 -14.33 0.34 -9.72
CA HIS A 131 -14.47 0.37 -8.28
C HIS A 131 -13.31 -0.37 -7.61
N ILE A 132 -12.71 0.26 -6.60
CA ILE A 132 -11.70 -0.37 -5.75
C ILE A 132 -12.25 -0.41 -4.33
N CYS A 133 -12.47 -1.62 -3.84
CA CYS A 133 -13.07 -1.88 -2.54
C CYS A 133 -12.07 -2.63 -1.65
N PHE A 134 -11.97 -2.23 -0.39
CA PHE A 134 -11.23 -3.02 0.59
C PHE A 134 -12.09 -4.17 1.11
N VAL A 135 -11.58 -5.39 0.99
CA VAL A 135 -12.19 -6.59 1.56
C VAL A 135 -11.49 -6.86 2.91
N PRO A 136 -12.19 -6.70 4.05
CA PRO A 136 -11.61 -6.96 5.37
C PRO A 136 -11.19 -8.42 5.56
#